data_AF-A0A7S4Q5Y0-F1
#
_entry.id   AF-A0A7S4Q5Y0-F1
#
_cell.length_a   1.000
_cell.length_b   1.000
_cell.length_c   1.000
_cell.angle_alpha   90.00
_cell.angle_beta   90.00
_cell.angle_gamma   90.00
#
_symmetry.space_group_name_H-M   'P 1'
#
loop_
_entity.id
_entity.type
_entity.pdbx_description
1 polymer ?
#
loop_
_entity_poly.entity_id
_entity_poly.type
_entity_poly.pdbx_seq_one_letter_code
_entity_poly.pdbx_strand_id
1 'polypeptide(L)'
;MGRKKALVANQAQEPFELKPFCYYCEREFDTAKTLIQHQRTKHFNCAECGLKFDTVTGLRVHMLNAYKKTMKEVPNSIPGRENPDIVVHGMEGLPKGVVEEKTRKSLAERAEREKAKEEETRERQKAQSAAKATADARAEEAEAPPRPPEPKAPEEPPAPAPGAAPAQ
;
A
#
# COMPACT_ATOMS: atom_id res chain seq x y z
N MET A 1 -38.16 -2.87 25.03
CA MET A 1 -38.38 -2.09 23.79
C MET A 1 -37.03 -1.68 23.19
N GLY A 2 -36.39 -2.56 22.40
CA GLY A 2 -35.13 -2.26 21.72
C GLY A 2 -35.42 -1.61 20.36
N ARG A 3 -35.25 -0.29 20.25
CA ARG A 3 -35.34 0.42 18.97
C ARG A 3 -34.10 0.13 18.13
N LYS A 4 -34.19 -0.94 17.36
CA LYS A 4 -33.38 -1.21 16.17
C LYS A 4 -33.37 0.02 15.25
N LYS A 5 -32.28 0.80 15.27
CA LYS A 5 -31.99 1.75 14.20
C LYS A 5 -31.09 1.04 13.21
N ALA A 6 -31.68 0.66 12.08
CA ALA A 6 -30.98 0.18 10.91
C ALA A 6 -29.96 1.22 10.47
N LEU A 7 -28.69 0.83 10.45
CA LEU A 7 -27.65 1.58 9.75
C LEU A 7 -27.92 1.42 8.26
N VAL A 8 -28.62 2.40 7.70
CA VAL A 8 -28.66 2.59 6.25
C VAL A 8 -27.24 2.99 5.86
N ALA A 9 -26.49 2.03 5.34
CA ALA A 9 -25.24 2.27 4.64
C ALA A 9 -25.55 3.01 3.33
N ASN A 10 -25.75 4.32 3.44
CA ASN A 10 -25.70 5.26 2.31
C ASN A 10 -24.37 6.03 2.39
N GLN A 11 -23.26 5.29 2.46
CA GLN A 11 -21.93 5.82 2.16
C GLN A 11 -21.79 5.79 0.64
N ALA A 12 -22.57 6.62 -0.03
CA ALA A 12 -22.32 6.99 -1.40
C ALA A 12 -21.05 7.85 -1.40
N GLN A 13 -19.92 7.15 -1.51
CA GLN A 13 -18.72 7.60 -2.19
C GLN A 13 -18.19 8.95 -1.71
N GLU A 14 -17.39 8.94 -0.64
CA GLU A 14 -16.26 9.89 -0.60
C GLU A 14 -15.58 9.74 -1.98
N PRO A 15 -15.60 10.78 -2.83
CA PRO A 15 -15.04 10.68 -4.16
C PRO A 15 -13.61 10.23 -3.95
N PHE A 16 -13.27 9.04 -4.44
CA PHE A 16 -11.90 8.61 -4.51
C PHE A 16 -11.17 9.74 -5.24
N GLU A 17 -10.45 10.58 -4.49
CA GLU A 17 -9.77 11.75 -5.02
C GLU A 17 -8.64 11.20 -5.88
N LEU A 18 -8.96 10.94 -7.14
CA LEU A 18 -7.98 10.60 -8.15
C LEU A 18 -6.96 11.70 -8.13
N LYS A 19 -5.71 11.32 -7.86
CA LYS A 19 -4.62 12.27 -7.88
C LYS A 19 -4.64 12.98 -9.23
N PRO A 20 -4.74 14.33 -9.25
CA PRO A 20 -4.72 15.07 -10.49
C PRO A 20 -3.49 14.69 -11.29
N PHE A 21 -3.67 14.34 -12.57
CA PHE A 21 -2.58 13.91 -13.42
C PHE A 21 -2.52 14.73 -14.71
N CYS A 22 -1.33 14.84 -15.29
CA CYS A 22 -1.14 15.51 -16.56
C CYS A 22 -1.51 14.59 -17.72
N TYR A 23 -2.42 15.05 -18.59
CA TYR A 23 -2.81 14.33 -19.79
C TYR A 23 -1.61 14.04 -20.72
N TYR A 24 -0.71 15.01 -20.87
CA TYR A 24 0.37 15.01 -21.85
C TYR A 24 1.57 14.16 -21.43
N CYS A 25 1.88 14.04 -20.13
CA CYS A 25 3.04 13.30 -19.63
C CYS A 25 2.70 12.28 -18.53
N GLU A 26 1.41 12.05 -18.25
CA GLU A 26 0.88 11.07 -17.29
C GLU A 26 1.34 11.22 -15.84
N ARG A 27 2.01 12.32 -15.52
CA ARG A 27 2.54 12.57 -14.18
C ARG A 27 1.44 12.92 -13.20
N GLU A 28 1.49 12.31 -12.02
CA GLU A 28 0.54 12.53 -10.92
C GLU A 28 1.00 13.70 -10.03
N PHE A 29 0.02 14.41 -9.47
CA PHE A 29 0.19 15.58 -8.62
C PHE A 29 -0.75 15.50 -7.43
N ASP A 30 -0.40 16.17 -6.34
CA ASP A 30 -1.24 16.22 -5.13
C ASP A 30 -2.37 17.25 -5.21
N THR A 31 -2.31 18.22 -6.13
CA THR A 31 -3.30 19.30 -6.22
C THR A 31 -3.50 19.76 -7.67
N ALA A 32 -4.72 20.15 -8.02
CA ALA A 32 -5.03 20.69 -9.35
C ALA A 32 -4.19 21.95 -9.69
N LYS A 33 -3.85 22.78 -8.70
CA LYS A 33 -3.01 23.97 -8.89
C LYS A 33 -1.59 23.65 -9.34
N THR A 34 -0.96 22.63 -8.76
CA THR A 34 0.39 22.21 -9.13
C THR A 34 0.40 21.56 -10.51
N LEU A 35 -0.66 20.82 -10.84
CA LEU A 35 -0.90 20.30 -12.20
C LEU A 35 -1.04 21.44 -13.24
N ILE A 36 -1.85 22.46 -12.97
CA ILE A 36 -2.02 23.61 -13.89
C ILE A 36 -0.67 24.31 -14.11
N GLN A 37 0.08 24.57 -13.02
CA GLN A 37 1.41 25.18 -13.12
C GLN A 37 2.39 24.32 -13.93
N HIS A 38 2.32 23.00 -13.77
CA HIS A 38 3.10 22.07 -14.55
C HIS A 38 2.76 22.15 -16.05
N GLN A 39 1.48 22.14 -16.42
CA GLN A 39 1.02 22.27 -17.81
C GLN A 39 1.57 23.55 -18.47
N ARG A 40 1.46 24.68 -17.77
CA ARG A 40 1.96 26.00 -18.22
C ARG A 40 3.47 26.03 -18.47
N THR A 41 4.24 25.36 -17.62
CA THR A 41 5.71 25.44 -17.67
C THR A 41 6.34 24.41 -18.59
N LYS A 42 5.67 23.27 -18.84
CA LYS A 42 6.24 22.14 -19.59
C LYS A 42 5.64 21.91 -20.97
N HIS A 43 4.34 22.14 -21.14
CA HIS A 43 3.61 21.81 -22.37
C HIS A 43 3.16 23.06 -23.12
N PHE A 44 2.79 24.12 -22.41
CA PHE A 44 2.27 25.34 -23.02
C PHE A 44 3.33 26.44 -23.19
N ASN A 45 4.52 26.05 -23.65
CA ASN A 45 5.59 27.00 -23.97
C ASN A 45 5.83 27.09 -25.49
N CYS A 46 5.98 28.31 -25.98
CA CYS A 46 6.47 28.54 -27.33
C CYS A 46 7.95 28.14 -27.44
N ALA A 47 8.31 27.36 -28.46
CA ALA A 47 9.71 27.00 -28.74
C ALA A 47 10.53 28.17 -29.32
N GLU A 48 9.89 29.14 -29.96
CA GLU A 48 10.54 30.24 -30.69
C GLU A 48 10.85 31.46 -29.80
N CYS A 49 9.93 31.86 -28.89
CA CYS A 49 10.16 32.97 -27.94
C CYS A 49 10.17 32.55 -26.47
N GLY A 50 9.88 31.29 -26.15
CA GLY A 50 9.79 30.86 -24.74
C GLY A 50 8.58 31.40 -23.99
N LEU A 51 7.63 32.06 -24.67
CA LEU A 51 6.43 32.61 -24.04
C LEU A 51 5.53 31.46 -23.54
N LYS A 52 5.02 31.60 -22.32
CA LYS A 52 4.21 30.59 -21.63
C LYS A 52 2.74 30.98 -21.73
N PHE A 53 1.89 29.98 -21.95
CA PHE A 53 0.44 30.14 -22.09
C PHE A 53 -0.31 29.33 -21.05
N ASP A 54 -1.52 29.77 -20.73
CA ASP A 54 -2.44 29.08 -19.81
C ASP A 54 -3.25 27.98 -20.50
N THR A 55 -3.37 28.04 -21.83
CA THR A 55 -4.16 27.10 -22.63
C THR A 55 -3.42 26.70 -23.92
N VAL A 56 -3.70 25.49 -24.41
CA VAL A 56 -3.18 25.01 -25.70
C VAL A 56 -3.67 25.90 -26.85
N THR A 57 -4.94 26.30 -26.82
CA THR A 57 -5.52 27.20 -27.82
C THR A 57 -4.79 28.53 -27.87
N GLY A 58 -4.43 29.10 -26.70
CA GLY A 58 -3.62 30.31 -26.62
C GLY A 58 -2.25 30.15 -27.28
N LEU A 59 -1.58 29.03 -27.05
CA LEU A 59 -0.30 28.72 -27.71
C LEU A 59 -0.47 28.53 -29.23
N ARG A 60 -1.51 27.81 -29.68
CA ARG A 60 -1.80 27.60 -31.10
C ARG A 60 -2.04 28.92 -31.84
N VAL A 61 -2.86 29.80 -31.26
CA VAL A 61 -3.15 31.13 -31.81
C VAL A 61 -1.90 32.00 -31.81
N HIS A 62 -1.07 31.93 -30.76
CA HIS A 62 0.20 32.63 -30.72
C HIS A 62 1.16 32.17 -31.84
N MET A 63 1.28 30.86 -32.06
CA MET A 63 2.07 30.30 -33.17
C MET A 63 1.57 30.77 -34.53
N LEU A 64 0.25 30.81 -34.71
CA LEU A 64 -0.37 31.24 -35.96
C LEU A 64 -0.21 32.75 -36.20
N ASN A 65 -0.33 33.58 -35.17
CA ASN A 65 -0.30 35.03 -35.31
C ASN A 65 1.13 35.59 -35.32
N ALA A 66 1.99 35.15 -34.40
CA ALA A 66 3.35 35.69 -34.25
C ALA A 66 4.34 35.08 -35.25
N TYR A 67 4.20 33.79 -35.56
CA TYR A 67 5.16 33.06 -36.39
C TYR A 67 4.57 32.53 -37.69
N LYS A 68 3.25 32.66 -37.90
CA LYS A 68 2.52 32.05 -39.03
C LYS A 68 2.77 30.55 -39.17
N LYS A 69 3.06 29.88 -38.04
CA LYS A 69 3.27 28.43 -37.96
C LYS A 69 2.01 27.78 -37.38
N THR A 70 1.60 26.65 -37.96
CA THR A 70 0.50 25.86 -37.43
C THR A 70 1.05 24.80 -36.49
N MET A 71 0.77 24.96 -35.19
CA MET A 71 1.04 23.93 -34.20
C MET A 71 0.04 22.78 -34.40
N LYS A 72 0.56 21.61 -34.79
CA LYS A 72 -0.25 20.38 -34.95
C LYS A 72 -0.15 19.45 -33.74
N GLU A 73 0.91 19.60 -32.96
CA GLU A 73 1.27 18.71 -31.85
C GLU A 73 1.77 19.56 -30.69
N VAL A 74 1.40 19.20 -29.46
CA VAL A 74 1.87 19.87 -28.24
C VAL A 74 3.29 19.37 -27.89
N PRO A 75 4.31 20.26 -27.79
CA PRO A 75 5.67 19.85 -27.49
C PRO A 75 5.77 19.17 -26.12
N ASN A 76 6.69 18.22 -26.01
CA ASN A 76 6.90 17.38 -24.82
C ASN A 76 5.70 16.52 -24.39
N SER A 77 4.83 16.12 -25.33
CA SER A 77 3.71 15.22 -25.06
C SER A 77 4.00 13.78 -25.49
N ILE A 78 3.34 12.81 -24.85
CA ILE A 78 3.39 11.41 -25.23
C ILE A 78 2.68 11.22 -26.60
N PRO A 79 3.23 10.39 -27.51
CA PRO A 79 2.63 10.12 -28.80
C PRO A 79 1.20 9.57 -28.65
N GLY A 80 0.25 10.15 -29.37
CA GLY A 80 -1.18 9.81 -29.29
C GLY A 80 -2.00 10.65 -28.29
N ARG A 81 -1.37 11.53 -27.50
CA ARG A 81 -2.03 12.52 -26.64
C ARG A 81 -1.59 13.96 -26.90
N GLU A 82 -1.11 14.23 -28.11
CA GLU A 82 -0.56 15.52 -28.54
C GLU A 82 -1.56 16.45 -29.23
N ASN A 83 -2.81 16.01 -29.39
CA ASN A 83 -3.85 16.74 -30.09
C ASN A 83 -4.14 18.10 -29.42
N PRO A 84 -3.89 19.23 -30.10
CA PRO A 84 -4.04 20.56 -29.51
C PRO A 84 -5.51 21.00 -29.37
N ASP A 85 -6.44 20.23 -29.92
CA ASP A 85 -7.88 20.48 -29.83
C ASP A 85 -8.49 20.01 -28.49
N ILE A 86 -7.76 19.23 -27.70
CA ILE A 86 -8.21 18.83 -26.36
C ILE A 86 -7.84 19.93 -25.36
N VAL A 87 -8.82 20.75 -24.99
CA VAL A 87 -8.64 21.81 -23.99
C VAL A 87 -8.61 21.21 -22.59
N VAL A 88 -7.43 20.78 -22.15
CA VAL A 88 -7.21 20.30 -20.78
C VAL A 88 -6.70 21.46 -19.92
N HIS A 89 -7.51 21.88 -18.94
CA HIS A 89 -7.11 22.84 -17.91
C HIS A 89 -7.21 22.18 -16.53
N GLY A 90 -6.06 21.77 -15.98
CA GLY A 90 -6.05 20.93 -14.79
C GLY A 90 -6.68 19.57 -15.09
N MET A 91 -7.83 19.28 -14.46
CA MET A 91 -8.62 18.06 -14.70
C MET A 91 -9.88 18.30 -15.54
N GLU A 92 -10.20 19.57 -15.84
CA GLU A 92 -11.36 19.92 -16.65
C GLU A 92 -11.01 19.76 -18.14
N GLY A 93 -11.88 19.10 -18.90
CA GLY A 93 -11.68 18.84 -20.33
C GLY A 93 -10.88 17.57 -20.66
N LEU A 94 -10.52 16.76 -19.66
CA LEU A 94 -10.03 15.40 -19.90
C LEU A 94 -11.14 14.53 -20.51
N PRO A 95 -10.88 13.76 -21.59
CA PRO A 95 -11.85 12.81 -22.12
C PRO A 95 -12.17 11.75 -21.06
N LYS A 96 -13.46 11.50 -20.82
CA LYS A 96 -13.96 10.61 -19.76
C LYS A 96 -13.32 9.22 -19.79
N GLY A 97 -13.11 8.66 -20.98
CA GLY A 97 -12.47 7.34 -21.12
C GLY A 97 -11.05 7.26 -20.54
N VAL A 98 -10.27 8.34 -20.60
CA VAL A 98 -8.91 8.37 -20.02
C VAL A 98 -8.96 8.51 -18.50
N VAL A 99 -9.89 9.32 -17.99
CA VAL A 99 -10.12 9.45 -16.55
C VAL A 99 -10.57 8.11 -15.98
N GLU A 100 -11.57 7.47 -16.59
CA GLU A 100 -12.13 6.18 -16.15
C GLU A 100 -11.10 5.05 -16.17
N GLU A 101 -10.26 4.96 -17.21
CA GLU A 101 -9.19 3.96 -17.25
C GLU A 101 -8.20 4.16 -16.11
N LYS A 102 -7.79 5.42 -15.85
CA LYS A 102 -6.87 5.74 -14.76
C LYS A 102 -7.52 5.45 -13.41
N THR A 103 -8.82 5.73 -13.24
CA THR A 103 -9.59 5.36 -12.06
C THR A 103 -9.57 3.86 -11.83
N ARG A 104 -9.86 3.08 -12.87
CA ARG A 104 -9.85 1.61 -12.80
C ARG A 104 -8.47 1.07 -12.42
N LYS A 105 -7.40 1.62 -13.01
CA LYS A 105 -6.02 1.25 -12.70
C LYS A 105 -5.65 1.58 -11.25
N SER A 106 -5.98 2.78 -10.77
CA SER A 106 -5.67 3.21 -9.40
C SER A 106 -6.46 2.40 -8.35
N LEU A 107 -7.73 2.09 -8.63
CA LEU A 107 -8.54 1.21 -7.78
C LEU A 107 -7.98 -0.22 -7.76
N ALA A 108 -7.54 -0.74 -8.90
CA ALA A 108 -6.92 -2.06 -9.00
C ALA A 108 -5.62 -2.14 -8.19
N GLU A 109 -4.71 -1.18 -8.35
CA GLU A 109 -3.44 -1.12 -7.60
C GLU A 109 -3.70 -1.03 -6.09
N ARG A 110 -4.68 -0.23 -5.66
CA ARG A 110 -5.06 -0.15 -4.25
C ARG A 110 -5.61 -1.48 -3.75
N ALA A 111 -6.46 -2.15 -4.51
CA ALA A 111 -7.00 -3.46 -4.14
C ALA A 111 -5.89 -4.50 -4.02
N GLU A 112 -4.89 -4.49 -4.90
CA GLU A 112 -3.73 -5.38 -4.79
C GLU A 112 -2.87 -5.08 -3.56
N ARG A 113 -2.63 -3.79 -3.26
CA ARG A 113 -1.91 -3.40 -2.05
C ARG A 113 -2.64 -3.76 -0.76
N GLU A 114 -3.97 -3.67 -0.74
CA GLU A 114 -4.77 -4.09 0.42
C GLU A 114 -4.74 -5.61 0.59
N LYS A 115 -4.81 -6.39 -0.50
CA LYS A 115 -4.61 -7.85 -0.45
C LYS A 115 -3.22 -8.23 0.08
N ALA A 116 -2.17 -7.58 -0.40
CA ALA A 116 -0.81 -7.83 0.06
C ALA A 116 -0.64 -7.52 1.57
N LYS A 117 -1.25 -6.43 2.05
CA LYS A 117 -1.27 -6.11 3.48
C LYS A 117 -2.06 -7.11 4.31
N GLU A 118 -3.23 -7.54 3.83
CA GLU A 118 -4.06 -8.52 4.54
C GLU A 118 -3.33 -9.86 4.68
N GLU A 119 -2.69 -10.32 3.60
CA GLU A 119 -1.84 -11.51 3.59
C GLU A 119 -0.67 -11.39 4.58
N GLU A 120 0.04 -10.26 4.58
CA GLU A 120 1.12 -9.98 5.54
C GLU A 120 0.62 -10.01 7.00
N THR A 121 -0.51 -9.37 7.32
CA THR A 121 -1.09 -9.45 8.67
C THR A 121 -1.52 -10.86 9.04
N ARG A 122 -2.05 -11.64 8.09
CA ARG A 122 -2.48 -13.02 8.32
C ARG A 122 -1.29 -13.92 8.62
N GLU A 123 -0.21 -13.80 7.86
CA GLU A 123 1.07 -14.50 8.09
C GLU A 123 1.65 -14.13 9.47
N ARG A 124 1.66 -12.84 9.80
CA ARG A 124 2.13 -12.35 11.11
C ARG A 124 1.27 -12.87 12.28
N GLN A 125 -0.05 -12.90 12.13
CA GLN A 125 -0.96 -13.47 13.13
C GLN A 125 -0.76 -14.98 13.30
N LYS A 126 -0.51 -15.71 12.20
CA LYS A 126 -0.21 -17.16 12.24
C LYS A 126 1.12 -17.44 12.94
N ALA A 127 2.15 -16.64 12.69
CA ALA A 127 3.43 -16.75 13.39
C ALA A 127 3.31 -16.43 14.88
N GLN A 128 2.55 -15.38 15.25
CA GLN A 128 2.31 -15.02 16.65
C GLN A 128 1.52 -16.09 17.41
N SER A 129 0.50 -16.70 16.78
CA SER A 129 -0.29 -17.78 17.39
C SER A 129 0.52 -19.07 17.56
N ALA A 130 1.40 -19.41 16.61
CA ALA A 130 2.34 -20.51 16.77
C ALA A 130 3.33 -20.27 17.91
N ALA A 131 3.94 -19.08 17.99
CA ALA A 131 4.85 -18.71 19.07
C ALA A 131 4.13 -18.73 20.43
N LYS A 132 2.89 -18.22 20.51
CA LYS A 132 2.08 -18.28 21.73
C LYS A 132 1.80 -19.72 22.14
N ALA A 133 1.38 -20.59 21.22
CA ALA A 133 1.11 -22.00 21.52
C ALA A 133 2.34 -22.72 22.07
N THR A 134 3.54 -22.44 21.52
CA THR A 134 4.79 -23.01 22.05
C THR A 134 5.16 -22.47 23.44
N ALA A 135 4.84 -21.21 23.73
CA ALA A 135 5.06 -20.61 25.05
C ALA A 135 4.07 -21.14 26.09
N ASP A 136 2.80 -21.32 25.72
CA ASP A 136 1.74 -21.91 26.56
C ASP A 136 2.10 -23.36 26.94
N ALA A 137 2.49 -24.20 25.96
CA ALA A 137 2.88 -25.59 26.21
C ALA A 137 4.11 -25.71 27.14
N ARG A 138 5.08 -24.78 27.01
CA ARG A 138 6.26 -24.74 27.87
C ARG A 138 5.97 -24.22 29.28
N ALA A 139 4.94 -23.38 29.44
CA ALA A 139 4.47 -22.95 30.76
C ALA A 139 3.73 -24.10 31.47
N GLU A 140 2.92 -24.87 30.75
CA GLU A 140 2.22 -26.05 31.30
C GLU A 140 3.20 -27.15 31.76
N GLU A 141 4.30 -27.38 31.03
CA GLU A 141 5.35 -28.33 31.44
C GLU A 141 6.14 -27.89 32.69
N ALA A 142 6.22 -26.58 32.95
CA ALA A 142 6.90 -26.02 34.12
C ALA A 142 6.05 -26.04 35.40
N GLU A 143 4.73 -26.16 35.28
CA GLU A 143 3.78 -26.33 36.41
C GLU A 143 3.50 -27.79 36.76
N ALA A 144 4.09 -28.76 36.06
CA ALA A 144 3.99 -30.18 36.43
C ALA A 144 4.62 -30.44 37.82
N PRO A 145 3.90 -31.06 38.77
CA PRO A 145 4.40 -31.28 40.12
C PRO A 145 5.63 -32.20 40.12
N PRO A 146 6.63 -31.98 41.00
CA PRO A 146 7.80 -32.86 41.09
C PRO A 146 7.35 -34.29 41.35
N ARG A 147 7.85 -35.25 40.54
CA ARG A 147 7.62 -36.69 40.78
C ARG A 147 8.06 -37.02 42.21
N PRO A 148 7.21 -37.65 43.04
CA PRO A 148 7.57 -37.96 44.42
C PRO A 148 8.77 -38.92 44.46
N PRO A 149 9.70 -38.75 45.41
CA PRO A 149 10.84 -39.65 45.55
C PRO A 149 10.36 -41.04 45.95
N GLU A 150 10.83 -42.07 45.24
CA GLU A 150 10.56 -43.46 45.56
C GLU A 150 11.08 -43.80 46.97
N PRO A 151 10.33 -44.58 47.77
CA PRO A 151 10.73 -44.92 49.12
C PRO A 151 11.97 -45.82 49.09
N LYS A 152 13.05 -45.36 49.74
CA LYS A 152 14.24 -46.18 49.98
C LYS A 152 13.85 -47.42 50.79
N ALA A 153 14.09 -48.58 50.22
CA ALA A 153 13.99 -49.86 50.91
C ALA A 153 14.92 -49.87 52.15
N PRO A 154 14.49 -50.45 53.28
CA PRO A 154 15.32 -50.55 54.48
C PRO A 154 16.51 -51.48 54.23
N GLU A 155 17.70 -50.97 54.51
CA GLU A 155 18.96 -51.71 54.47
C GLU A 155 18.99 -52.71 55.63
N GLU A 156 19.08 -54.01 55.31
CA GLU A 156 19.22 -55.09 56.29
C GLU A 156 20.57 -55.01 57.03
N PRO A 157 20.62 -55.26 58.34
CA PRO A 157 21.87 -55.29 59.08
C PRO A 157 22.68 -56.56 58.73
N PRO A 158 24.03 -56.48 58.64
CA PRO A 158 24.85 -57.65 58.33
C PRO A 158 24.86 -58.65 59.49
N ALA A 159 24.68 -59.92 59.13
CA ALA A 159 24.73 -61.06 60.04
C ALA A 159 26.11 -61.19 60.73
N PRO A 160 26.16 -61.68 61.99
CA PRO A 160 27.42 -61.90 62.69
C PRO A 160 28.12 -63.17 62.20
N ALA A 161 29.37 -63.06 61.77
CA ALA A 161 30.24 -64.20 61.50
C ALA A 161 30.80 -64.78 62.81
N PRO A 162 30.72 -66.10 63.05
CA PRO A 162 31.26 -66.71 64.26
C PRO A 162 32.71 -67.20 64.06
N GLY A 163 33.57 -66.85 65.03
CA GLY A 163 34.41 -67.81 65.75
C GLY A 163 35.74 -68.30 65.17
N ALA A 164 36.70 -68.46 66.10
CA ALA A 164 37.89 -69.31 66.11
C ALA A 164 39.11 -68.82 65.28
N ALA A 165 40.36 -68.85 65.74
CA ALA A 165 41.01 -69.28 66.99
C ALA A 165 42.40 -68.61 67.06
N PRO A 166 43.08 -68.57 68.23
CA PRO A 166 44.42 -68.00 68.37
C PRO A 166 45.52 -69.07 68.29
N ALA A 167 46.69 -68.75 67.71
CA ALA A 167 47.95 -69.39 68.06
C ALA A 167 49.18 -68.69 67.44
N GLN A 168 50.03 -68.23 68.38
CA GLN A 168 51.51 -68.08 68.37
C GLN A 168 52.18 -67.09 67.42
#